data_AF-A0A1D2M0V4-F1
#
_entry.id   AF-A0A1D2M0V4-F1
#
_cell.length_a   1.000
_cell.length_b   1.000
_cell.length_c   1.000
_cell.angle_alpha   90.00
_cell.angle_beta   90.00
_cell.angle_gamma   90.00
#
_symmetry.space_group_name_H-M   'P 1'
#
loop_
_entity.id
_entity.type
_entity.pdbx_description
1 polymer ?
#
loop_
_entity_poly.entity_id
_entity_poly.type
_entity_poly.pdbx_seq_one_letter_code
_entity_poly.pdbx_strand_id
1 'polypeptide(L)'
;MARTKQTARKSTGGKAPRKQLATKAAKSTELLIRKLPFQRLVREIAQDFKTDLRFQSSAVMALQEASEAYLVGLFEDTNLCAIHAKRVTIMPKDINWPDVFRGERA
;
A
#
# COMPACT_ATOMS: atom_id res chain seq x y z
N MET A 1 -29.79 -35.91 -19.77
CA MET A 1 -28.62 -35.02 -19.92
C MET A 1 -29.04 -33.59 -19.54
N ALA A 2 -28.54 -33.06 -18.43
CA ALA A 2 -28.93 -31.73 -17.94
C ALA A 2 -28.03 -30.65 -18.56
N ARG A 3 -28.60 -29.77 -19.38
CA ARG A 3 -27.91 -28.63 -20.02
C ARG A 3 -27.74 -27.52 -18.98
N THR A 4 -26.52 -27.34 -18.46
CA THR A 4 -26.17 -26.21 -17.60
C THR A 4 -26.21 -24.92 -18.43
N LYS A 5 -27.15 -24.02 -18.11
CA LYS A 5 -27.20 -22.67 -18.69
C LYS A 5 -26.03 -21.85 -18.12
N GLN A 6 -24.95 -21.68 -18.87
CA GLN A 6 -23.95 -20.65 -18.56
C GLN A 6 -24.61 -19.28 -18.66
N THR A 7 -24.81 -18.61 -17.53
CA THR A 7 -25.15 -17.19 -17.52
C THR A 7 -23.86 -16.39 -17.71
N ALA A 8 -23.78 -15.62 -18.79
CA ALA A 8 -22.64 -14.75 -19.06
C ALA A 8 -22.61 -13.58 -18.06
N ARG A 9 -21.98 -13.79 -16.90
CA ARG A 9 -21.70 -12.71 -15.95
C ARG A 9 -20.52 -11.89 -16.49
N LYS A 10 -20.80 -10.79 -17.19
CA LYS A 10 -19.78 -9.79 -17.57
C LYS A 10 -19.18 -9.15 -16.32
N SER A 11 -18.11 -9.73 -15.78
CA SER A 11 -17.25 -9.02 -14.84
C SER A 11 -16.32 -8.12 -15.66
N THR A 12 -16.61 -6.82 -15.70
CA THR A 12 -15.64 -5.86 -16.24
C THR A 12 -14.49 -5.76 -15.24
N GLY A 13 -13.26 -6.12 -15.66
CA GLY A 13 -12.09 -6.30 -14.78
C GLY A 13 -11.79 -5.14 -13.82
N GLY A 14 -12.19 -3.90 -14.16
CA GLY A 14 -12.00 -2.73 -13.30
C GLY A 14 -13.04 -2.53 -12.17
N LYS A 15 -14.16 -3.27 -12.13
CA LYS A 15 -15.22 -3.05 -11.12
C LYS A 15 -14.84 -3.51 -9.71
N ALA A 16 -14.17 -4.65 -9.57
CA ALA A 16 -13.76 -5.17 -8.26
C ALA A 16 -12.65 -4.33 -7.60
N PRO A 17 -11.58 -3.93 -8.32
CA PRO A 17 -10.57 -3.03 -7.76
C PRO A 17 -11.13 -1.68 -7.33
N ARG A 18 -11.99 -1.06 -8.16
CA ARG A 18 -12.64 0.22 -7.82
C ARG A 18 -13.49 0.13 -6.55
N LYS A 19 -14.20 -0.99 -6.35
CA LYS A 19 -14.99 -1.19 -5.14
C LYS A 19 -14.10 -1.31 -3.90
N GLN A 20 -12.98 -2.02 -3.97
CA GLN A 20 -12.04 -2.12 -2.84
C GLN A 20 -11.47 -0.75 -2.43
N LEU A 21 -11.04 0.06 -3.40
CA LEU A 21 -10.54 1.40 -3.15
C LEU A 21 -11.63 2.30 -2.53
N ALA A 22 -12.82 2.35 -3.14
CA ALA A 22 -13.89 3.27 -2.74
C ALA A 22 -14.61 2.91 -1.42
N THR A 23 -14.55 1.65 -0.97
CA THR A 23 -15.33 1.19 0.19
C THR A 23 -14.50 0.64 1.34
N LYS A 24 -13.33 0.05 1.09
CA LYS A 24 -12.53 -0.61 2.13
C LYS A 24 -11.30 0.20 2.53
N ALA A 25 -10.52 0.65 1.56
CA ALA A 25 -9.27 1.35 1.85
C ALA A 25 -9.47 2.85 2.13
N ALA A 26 -10.29 3.55 1.34
CA ALA A 26 -10.42 5.02 1.46
C ALA A 26 -11.39 5.50 2.56
N LYS A 27 -12.24 4.62 3.11
CA LYS A 27 -13.27 4.97 4.11
C LYS A 27 -12.96 4.46 5.52
N SER A 28 -11.98 3.59 5.66
CA SER A 28 -11.54 3.04 6.94
C SER A 28 -10.28 3.78 7.38
N THR A 29 -10.10 3.95 8.69
CA THR A 29 -8.86 4.42 9.32
C THR A 29 -8.08 3.27 9.95
N GLU A 30 -8.51 2.03 9.73
CA GLU A 30 -7.81 0.84 10.21
C GLU A 30 -6.50 0.65 9.46
N LEU A 31 -5.46 0.25 10.21
CA LEU A 31 -4.16 -0.11 9.65
C LEU A 31 -4.28 -1.33 8.73
N LEU A 32 -3.68 -1.22 7.55
CA LEU A 32 -3.75 -2.21 6.48
C LEU A 32 -2.68 -3.29 6.65
N ILE A 33 -1.54 -2.96 7.27
CA ILE A 33 -0.46 -3.92 7.50
C ILE A 33 -0.73 -4.70 8.78
N ARG A 34 -0.49 -6.01 8.75
CA ARG A 34 -0.63 -6.86 9.95
C ARG A 34 0.40 -6.45 11.00
N LYS A 35 -0.06 -6.25 12.24
CA LYS A 35 0.78 -5.74 13.35
C LYS A 35 2.01 -6.61 13.66
N LEU A 36 1.85 -7.93 13.73
CA LEU A 36 2.96 -8.84 14.12
C LEU A 36 4.13 -8.85 13.12
N PRO A 37 3.92 -9.02 11.79
CA PRO A 37 5.03 -8.95 10.83
C PRO A 37 5.65 -7.54 10.77
N PHE A 38 4.87 -6.47 10.87
CA PHE A 38 5.42 -5.10 10.94
C PHE A 38 6.33 -4.92 12.17
N GLN A 39 5.88 -5.39 13.34
CA GLN A 39 6.68 -5.37 14.55
C GLN A 39 7.98 -6.17 14.42
N ARG A 40 7.97 -7.33 13.73
CA ARG A 40 9.18 -8.12 13.49
C ARG A 40 10.18 -7.35 12.62
N LEU A 41 9.69 -6.73 11.54
CA LEU A 41 10.52 -5.91 10.65
C LEU A 41 11.16 -4.72 11.38
N VAL A 42 10.38 -4.00 12.20
CA VAL A 42 10.91 -2.88 13.00
C VAL A 42 12.04 -3.33 13.92
N ARG A 43 11.90 -4.51 14.55
CA ARG A 43 12.92 -5.06 15.45
C ARG A 43 14.15 -5.55 14.70
N GLU A 44 13.96 -6.17 13.54
CA GLU A 44 15.03 -6.60 12.66
C GLU A 44 15.91 -5.42 12.24
N ILE A 45 15.31 -4.36 11.68
CA ILE A 45 16.03 -3.15 11.26
C ILE A 45 16.72 -2.47 12.45
N ALA A 46 16.04 -2.35 13.60
CA ALA A 46 16.61 -1.70 14.76
C ALA A 46 17.81 -2.44 15.35
N GLN A 47 17.82 -3.77 15.24
CA GLN A 47 18.90 -4.61 15.74
C GLN A 47 20.21 -4.35 14.98
N ASP A 48 20.15 -3.99 13.70
CA ASP A 48 21.32 -3.65 12.88
C ASP A 48 22.03 -2.37 13.38
N PHE A 49 21.31 -1.48 14.06
CA PHE A 49 21.87 -0.25 14.64
C PHE A 49 22.32 -0.43 16.09
N LYS A 50 21.53 -1.14 16.89
CA LYS A 50 21.84 -1.39 18.30
C LYS A 50 21.15 -2.65 18.80
N THR A 51 21.93 -3.55 19.39
CA THR A 51 21.42 -4.78 19.98
C THR A 51 20.67 -4.51 21.29
N ASP A 52 19.71 -5.39 21.62
CA ASP A 52 18.97 -5.41 22.89
C ASP A 52 18.02 -4.23 23.14
N LEU A 53 17.54 -3.60 22.07
CA LEU A 53 16.51 -2.57 22.15
C LEU A 53 15.12 -3.13 22.54
N ARG A 54 14.49 -2.50 23.54
CA ARG A 54 13.09 -2.74 23.89
C ARG A 54 12.22 -1.62 23.33
N PHE A 55 11.18 -2.01 22.61
CA PHE A 55 10.19 -1.10 22.05
C PHE A 55 8.94 -1.04 22.94
N GLN A 56 8.48 0.18 23.22
CA GLN A 56 7.13 0.41 23.74
C GLN A 56 6.09 0.04 22.68
N SER A 57 4.94 -0.46 23.10
CA SER A 57 3.84 -0.82 22.17
C SER A 57 3.35 0.38 21.35
N SER A 58 3.24 1.56 21.97
CA SER A 58 2.85 2.79 21.28
C SER A 58 3.89 3.27 20.28
N ALA A 59 5.18 3.04 20.51
CA ALA A 59 6.24 3.41 19.57
C ALA A 59 6.12 2.61 18.26
N VAL A 60 5.87 1.30 18.37
CA VAL A 60 5.65 0.45 17.19
C VAL A 60 4.38 0.86 16.44
N MET A 61 3.32 1.22 17.16
CA MET A 61 2.09 1.71 16.54
C MET A 61 2.29 3.05 15.81
N ALA A 62 3.01 3.99 16.42
CA ALA A 62 3.32 5.29 15.79
C ALA A 62 4.18 5.10 14.51
N LEU A 63 5.16 4.21 14.55
CA LEU A 63 5.94 3.85 13.36
C LEU A 63 5.05 3.25 12.27
N GLN A 64 4.08 2.42 12.64
CA GLN A 64 3.15 1.83 11.68
C GLN A 64 2.24 2.88 11.04
N GLU A 65 1.65 3.76 11.84
CA GLU A 65 0.80 4.85 11.36
C GLU A 65 1.56 5.76 10.39
N ALA A 66 2.76 6.19 10.77
CA ALA A 66 3.60 7.04 9.92
C ALA A 66 4.00 6.34 8.61
N SER A 67 4.39 5.06 8.68
CA SER A 67 4.80 4.29 7.51
C SER A 67 3.64 4.07 6.54
N GLU A 68 2.45 3.72 7.04
CA GLU A 68 1.28 3.52 6.18
C GLU A 68 0.79 4.84 5.56
N ALA A 69 0.79 5.94 6.33
CA ALA A 69 0.45 7.25 5.80
C ALA A 69 1.42 7.68 4.67
N TYR A 70 2.72 7.46 4.87
CA TYR A 70 3.74 7.73 3.86
C TYR A 70 3.50 6.91 2.58
N LEU A 71 3.31 5.60 2.71
CA LEU A 71 3.08 4.71 1.57
C LEU A 71 1.80 5.07 0.79
N VAL A 72 0.72 5.44 1.49
CA VAL A 72 -0.52 5.89 0.83
C VAL A 72 -0.26 7.15 0.01
N GLY A 73 0.38 8.17 0.58
CA GLY A 73 0.72 9.40 -0.14
C GLY A 73 1.66 9.16 -1.33
N LEU A 74 2.64 8.26 -1.17
CA LEU A 74 3.53 7.87 -2.26
C LEU A 74 2.78 7.18 -3.41
N PHE A 75 1.83 6.29 -3.09
CA PHE A 75 1.01 5.62 -4.10
C PHE A 75 0.03 6.58 -4.80
N GLU A 76 -0.45 7.62 -4.12
CA GLU A 76 -1.24 8.69 -4.73
C GLU A 76 -0.43 9.41 -5.82
N ASP A 77 0.79 9.85 -5.49
CA ASP A 77 1.69 10.51 -6.45
C ASP A 77 2.09 9.58 -7.60
N THR A 78 2.45 8.34 -7.27
CA THR A 78 2.80 7.30 -8.25
C THR A 78 1.65 7.07 -9.24
N ASN A 79 0.41 7.09 -8.74
CA ASN A 79 -0.78 6.95 -9.58
C ASN A 79 -0.97 8.17 -10.50
N LEU A 80 -0.69 9.40 -10.02
CA LEU A 80 -0.69 10.59 -10.86
C LEU A 80 0.35 10.49 -11.99
N CYS A 81 1.57 10.00 -11.69
CA CYS A 81 2.60 9.75 -12.70
C CYS A 81 2.16 8.70 -13.74
N ALA A 82 1.51 7.62 -13.31
CA ALA A 82 0.98 6.61 -14.23
C ALA A 82 -0.10 7.19 -15.16
N ILE A 83 -1.03 8.00 -14.62
CA ILE A 83 -2.08 8.67 -15.38
C ILE A 83 -1.49 9.69 -16.36
N HIS A 84 -0.48 10.45 -15.94
CA HIS A 84 0.25 11.38 -16.81
C HIS A 84 0.86 10.63 -18.02
N ALA A 85 1.37 9.43 -17.81
CA ALA A 85 1.87 8.54 -18.86
C ALA A 85 0.78 7.73 -19.59
N LYS A 86 -0.50 8.11 -19.48
CA LYS A 86 -1.68 7.47 -20.11
C LYS A 86 -1.86 5.99 -19.72
N ARG A 87 -1.41 5.58 -18.53
CA ARG A 87 -1.58 4.23 -17.99
C ARG A 87 -2.48 4.25 -16.78
N VAL A 88 -3.08 3.08 -16.49
CA VAL A 88 -3.92 2.85 -15.31
C VAL A 88 -3.28 1.83 -14.36
N THR A 89 -2.09 1.35 -14.71
CA THR A 89 -1.28 0.41 -13.94
C THR A 89 0.02 1.10 -13.57
N ILE A 90 0.24 1.27 -12.27
CA ILE A 90 1.50 1.78 -11.72
C ILE A 90 2.64 0.80 -12.01
N MET A 91 3.82 1.32 -12.28
CA MET A 91 5.04 0.58 -12.56
C MET A 91 6.17 1.08 -11.66
N PRO A 92 7.25 0.30 -11.44
CA PRO A 92 8.37 0.76 -10.62
C PRO A 92 8.97 2.09 -11.07
N LYS A 93 9.00 2.39 -12.37
CA LYS A 93 9.46 3.70 -12.89
C LYS A 93 8.61 4.90 -12.42
N ASP A 94 7.36 4.66 -12.04
CA ASP A 94 6.44 5.71 -11.59
C ASP A 94 6.68 6.09 -10.13
N ILE A 95 7.34 5.23 -9.33
CA ILE A 95 7.68 5.52 -7.93
C ILE A 95 8.93 6.40 -7.81
N ASN A 96 9.81 6.30 -8.80
CA ASN A 96 11.10 6.99 -8.78
C ASN A 96 10.94 8.51 -8.88
N TRP A 97 9.95 8.98 -9.63
CA TRP A 97 9.71 10.41 -9.86
C TRP A 97 9.18 11.16 -8.62
N PRO A 98 8.16 10.64 -7.91
CA PRO A 98 7.72 11.17 -6.62
C PRO A 98 8.86 11.28 -5.60
N ASP A 99 9.68 10.24 -5.46
CA ASP A 99 10.81 10.23 -4.51
C ASP A 99 11.82 11.35 -4.82
N VAL A 100 12.11 11.59 -6.11
CA VAL A 100 13.00 12.68 -6.54
C VAL A 100 12.38 14.05 -6.24
N PHE A 101 11.09 14.24 -6.52
CA PHE A 101 10.42 15.53 -6.27
C PHE A 101 10.25 15.84 -4.78
N ARG A 102 10.07 14.79 -3.96
CA ARG A 102 10.02 14.87 -2.49
C ARG A 102 11.41 15.06 -1.85
N GLY A 103 12.50 14.92 -2.62
CA GLY A 103 13.87 15.00 -2.11
C GLY A 103 14.31 13.76 -1.32
N GLU A 104 13.60 12.64 -1.49
CA GLU A 104 13.85 11.36 -0.80
C GLU A 104 14.86 10.49 -1.55
N ARG A 105 15.16 10.83 -2.82
CA ARG A 105 16.29 10.32 -3.57
C ARG A 105 17.21 11.46 -4.02
N ALA A 106 18.50 11.28 -3.76
CA ALA A 106 19.60 12.05 -4.35
C ALA A 106 20.11 11.36 -5.62
#